data_AF-A0A5C7URP0-F1
#
_entry.id   AF-A0A5C7URP0-F1
#
_cell.length_a   1.000
_cell.length_b   1.000
_cell.length_c   1.000
_cell.angle_alpha   90.00
_cell.angle_beta   90.00
_cell.angle_gamma   90.00
#
_symmetry.space_group_name_H-M   'P 1'
#
loop_
_entity.id
_entity.type
_entity.pdbx_description
1 polymer ?
#
loop_
_entity_poly.entity_id
_entity_poly.type
_entity_poly.pdbx_seq_one_letter_code
_entity_poly.pdbx_strand_id
1 'polypeptide(L)'
;MKRTIIAACLLLSMLSCRSAKQPILTSKQAKTIIKEIPRDSTVTIPADRSSFRAELISDQTGKVAIKEVLNKQAGKRAKAPQVHLADGLLQVDCLCDSASIYLNWKEKHITDMLQETIYVPTEKPLSSWQQTQIWLGRSLMMLMGGLFVILALSNYRNR
;
A
#
# COMPACT_ATOMS: atom_id res chain seq x y z
N MET A 1 -40.24 -1.86 55.31
CA MET A 1 -38.90 -1.32 54.98
C MET A 1 -37.98 -2.34 54.31
N LYS A 2 -37.70 -3.52 54.88
CA LYS A 2 -36.80 -4.52 54.23
C LYS A 2 -37.32 -5.01 52.87
N ARG A 3 -38.62 -5.32 52.73
CA ARG A 3 -39.22 -5.79 51.47
C ARG A 3 -39.27 -4.75 50.35
N THR A 4 -39.47 -3.47 50.70
CA THR A 4 -39.51 -2.36 49.73
C THR A 4 -38.11 -2.01 49.22
N ILE A 5 -37.09 -2.13 50.06
CA ILE A 5 -35.68 -1.95 49.66
C ILE A 5 -35.24 -3.08 48.73
N ILE A 6 -35.60 -4.33 49.04
CA ILE A 6 -35.27 -5.48 48.19
C ILE A 6 -35.96 -5.36 46.81
N ALA A 7 -37.23 -4.96 46.77
CA ALA A 7 -37.96 -4.76 45.52
C ALA A 7 -37.35 -3.62 44.67
N ALA A 8 -36.91 -2.53 45.28
CA ALA A 8 -36.24 -1.43 44.58
C ALA A 8 -34.87 -1.84 44.01
N CYS A 9 -34.06 -2.60 44.77
CA CYS A 9 -32.79 -3.13 44.28
C CYS A 9 -32.97 -4.13 43.11
N LEU A 10 -34.04 -4.93 43.14
CA LEU A 10 -34.34 -5.90 42.08
C LEU A 10 -34.85 -5.22 40.79
N LEU A 11 -35.52 -4.08 40.90
CA LEU A 11 -35.95 -3.30 39.75
C LEU A 11 -34.78 -2.58 39.06
N LEU A 12 -33.77 -2.11 39.83
CA LEU A 12 -32.59 -1.45 39.28
C LEU A 12 -31.66 -2.39 38.50
N SER A 13 -31.62 -3.68 38.82
CA SER A 13 -30.76 -4.65 38.12
C SER A 13 -31.29 -5.06 36.74
N MET A 14 -32.57 -4.80 36.45
CA MET A 14 -33.19 -5.09 35.14
C MET A 14 -32.98 -3.99 34.09
N LEU A 15 -32.37 -2.85 34.46
CA LEU A 15 -32.01 -1.76 33.55
C LEU A 15 -30.63 -1.92 32.90
N SER A 16 -30.05 -3.12 32.95
CA SER A 16 -28.77 -3.42 32.30
C SER A 16 -28.94 -3.43 30.78
N CYS A 17 -28.91 -2.24 30.17
CA CYS A 17 -28.80 -2.08 28.73
C CYS A 17 -27.48 -2.74 28.28
N ARG A 18 -27.59 -3.88 27.59
CA ARG A 18 -26.49 -4.45 26.82
C ARG A 18 -25.98 -3.39 25.85
N SER A 19 -24.76 -2.88 26.08
CA SER A 19 -24.07 -2.02 25.13
C SER A 19 -23.81 -2.82 23.86
N ALA A 20 -24.64 -2.62 22.84
CA ALA A 20 -24.40 -3.16 21.51
C ALA A 20 -23.06 -2.59 21.01
N LYS A 21 -22.07 -3.45 20.78
CA LYS A 21 -20.78 -3.06 20.21
C LYS A 21 -21.07 -2.45 18.84
N GLN A 22 -20.82 -1.15 18.69
CA GLN A 22 -20.96 -0.50 17.39
C GLN A 22 -19.95 -1.12 16.42
N PRO A 23 -20.35 -1.46 15.18
CA PRO A 23 -19.41 -1.94 14.18
C PRO A 23 -18.40 -0.82 13.91
N ILE A 24 -17.12 -1.15 14.12
CA ILE A 24 -15.98 -0.28 13.85
C ILE A 24 -15.96 -0.05 12.35
N LEU A 25 -16.42 1.12 11.89
CA LEU A 25 -16.16 1.60 10.55
C LEU A 25 -14.66 1.91 10.46
N THR A 26 -13.91 0.95 9.91
CA THR A 26 -12.48 1.06 9.64
C THR A 26 -12.22 2.32 8.83
N SER A 27 -11.68 3.35 9.50
CA SER A 27 -11.13 4.52 8.83
C SER A 27 -9.96 4.03 7.96
N LYS A 28 -10.13 4.12 6.64
CA LYS A 28 -9.11 3.76 5.65
C LYS A 28 -7.95 4.74 5.72
N GLN A 29 -7.04 4.57 6.67
CA GLN A 29 -5.73 5.20 6.61
C GLN A 29 -4.73 4.15 6.17
N ALA A 30 -4.65 3.96 4.84
CA ALA A 30 -3.60 3.19 4.22
C ALA A 30 -2.29 3.96 4.41
N LYS A 31 -1.54 3.63 5.46
CA LYS A 31 -0.18 4.16 5.66
C LYS A 31 0.75 3.30 4.82
N THR A 32 0.98 3.70 3.57
CA THR A 32 1.90 3.01 2.67
C THR A 32 3.34 3.28 3.15
N ILE A 33 3.90 2.35 3.92
CA ILE A 33 5.32 2.38 4.27
C ILE A 33 6.06 1.76 3.09
N ILE A 34 6.51 2.60 2.17
CA ILE A 34 7.31 2.17 1.01
C ILE A 34 8.74 1.97 1.53
N LYS A 35 9.07 0.72 1.91
CA LYS A 35 10.45 0.34 2.21
C LYS A 35 11.11 -0.06 0.88
N GLU A 36 11.79 0.89 0.24
CA GLU A 36 12.65 0.59 -0.91
C GLU A 36 13.84 -0.23 -0.41
N ILE A 37 13.76 -1.55 -0.59
CA ILE A 37 14.88 -2.45 -0.33
C ILE A 37 15.60 -2.59 -1.68
N PRO A 38 16.78 -1.99 -1.87
CA PRO A 38 17.57 -2.24 -3.08
C PRO A 38 17.89 -3.73 -3.15
N ARG A 39 17.47 -4.39 -4.22
CA ARG A 39 17.80 -5.79 -4.47
C ARG A 39 18.99 -5.88 -5.41
N ASP A 40 20.08 -6.46 -4.93
CA ASP A 40 21.26 -6.84 -5.72
C ASP A 40 21.00 -8.10 -6.58
N SER A 41 19.86 -8.19 -7.26
CA SER A 41 19.56 -9.33 -8.13
C SER A 41 20.04 -9.07 -9.56
N THR A 42 20.92 -9.93 -10.05
CA THR A 42 21.36 -9.90 -11.44
C THR A 42 20.22 -10.37 -12.35
N VAL A 43 19.72 -9.50 -13.21
CA VAL A 43 18.70 -9.85 -14.21
C VAL A 43 19.39 -10.36 -15.47
N THR A 44 19.24 -11.65 -15.76
CA THR A 44 19.75 -12.27 -16.99
C THR A 44 18.86 -11.89 -18.16
N ILE A 45 19.43 -11.15 -19.11
CA ILE A 45 18.75 -10.73 -20.33
C ILE A 45 19.24 -11.63 -21.47
N PRO A 46 18.35 -12.28 -22.24
CA PRO A 46 18.77 -13.13 -23.34
C PRO A 46 19.48 -12.31 -24.42
N ALA A 47 20.55 -12.87 -24.98
CA ALA A 47 21.26 -12.26 -26.10
C ALA A 47 20.30 -12.03 -27.27
N ASP A 48 20.43 -10.88 -27.93
CA ASP A 48 19.67 -10.54 -29.12
C ASP A 48 20.62 -10.37 -30.30
N ARG A 49 20.13 -10.67 -31.51
CA ARG A 49 20.94 -10.64 -32.73
C ARG A 49 20.24 -9.81 -33.79
N SER A 50 20.96 -8.80 -34.29
CA SER A 50 20.62 -8.11 -35.52
C SER A 50 21.76 -8.33 -36.52
N SER A 51 21.43 -8.44 -37.81
CA SER A 51 22.42 -8.70 -38.85
C SER A 51 22.13 -7.93 -40.13
N PHE A 52 23.21 -7.54 -40.81
CA PHE A 52 23.17 -6.87 -42.10
C PHE A 52 24.22 -7.46 -43.01
N ARG A 53 23.82 -7.75 -44.24
CA ARG A 53 24.68 -8.27 -45.30
C ARG A 53 24.41 -7.48 -46.58
N ALA A 54 25.47 -6.98 -47.19
CA ALA A 54 25.41 -6.27 -48.44
C ALA A 54 26.65 -6.58 -49.30
N GLU A 55 26.48 -6.52 -50.61
CA GLU A 55 27.59 -6.56 -51.56
C GLU A 55 28.17 -5.17 -51.75
N LEU A 56 29.49 -5.08 -51.69
CA LEU A 56 30.24 -3.85 -51.94
C LEU A 56 30.88 -3.91 -53.32
N ILE A 57 30.83 -2.82 -54.05
CA ILE A 57 31.54 -2.64 -55.31
C ILE A 57 32.58 -1.54 -55.16
N SER A 58 33.75 -1.74 -55.76
CA SER A 58 34.77 -0.70 -55.87
C SER A 58 34.76 -0.16 -57.29
N ASP A 59 34.64 1.15 -57.43
CA ASP A 59 34.89 1.83 -58.70
C ASP A 59 36.38 1.77 -59.04
N GLN A 60 36.70 2.00 -60.32
CA GLN A 60 38.07 2.04 -60.85
C GLN A 60 38.96 3.12 -60.17
N THR A 61 38.34 4.07 -59.47
CA THR A 61 38.97 5.13 -58.66
C THR A 61 39.20 4.74 -57.20
N GLY A 62 38.84 3.51 -56.80
CA GLY A 62 39.00 3.00 -55.44
C GLY A 62 37.88 3.41 -54.47
N LYS A 63 36.82 4.09 -54.95
CA LYS A 63 35.65 4.42 -54.13
C LYS A 63 34.76 3.19 -53.96
N VAL A 64 34.45 2.84 -52.72
CA VAL A 64 33.61 1.70 -52.36
C VAL A 64 32.16 2.16 -52.19
N ALA A 65 31.23 1.51 -52.88
CA ALA A 65 29.79 1.77 -52.81
C ALA A 65 29.01 0.48 -52.49
N ILE A 66 27.83 0.61 -51.89
CA ILE A 66 26.93 -0.52 -51.63
C ILE A 66 26.17 -0.83 -52.92
N LYS A 67 26.33 -2.04 -53.44
CA LYS A 67 25.69 -2.49 -54.68
C LYS A 67 24.29 -3.01 -54.42
N GLU A 68 24.15 -3.94 -53.48
CA GLU A 68 22.88 -4.58 -53.15
C GLU A 68 22.84 -5.00 -51.67
N VAL A 69 21.68 -4.82 -51.04
CA VAL A 69 21.45 -5.27 -49.66
C VAL A 69 20.81 -6.65 -49.69
N LEU A 70 21.61 -7.68 -49.42
CA LEU A 70 21.19 -9.09 -49.46
C LEU A 70 20.28 -9.46 -48.30
N ASN A 71 20.56 -8.93 -47.10
CA ASN A 71 19.76 -9.26 -45.92
C ASN A 71 19.87 -8.15 -44.86
N LYS A 72 18.73 -7.75 -44.33
CA LYS A 72 18.60 -6.83 -43.20
C LYS A 72 17.63 -7.43 -42.18
N GLN A 73 18.18 -7.95 -41.08
CA GLN A 73 17.39 -8.61 -40.03
C GLN A 73 17.44 -7.81 -38.74
N ALA A 74 16.27 -7.40 -38.26
CA ALA A 74 16.09 -6.84 -36.93
C ALA A 74 16.03 -7.96 -35.87
N GLY A 75 16.59 -7.67 -34.69
CA GLY A 75 16.39 -8.47 -33.50
C GLY A 75 15.07 -8.11 -32.81
N LYS A 76 14.83 -8.69 -31.62
CA LYS A 76 13.64 -8.38 -30.80
C LYS A 76 13.76 -7.03 -30.09
N ARG A 77 14.97 -6.60 -29.77
CA ARG A 77 15.35 -5.41 -29.00
C ARG A 77 16.37 -4.56 -29.75
N ALA A 78 17.23 -5.20 -30.54
CA ALA A 78 18.18 -4.57 -31.43
C ALA A 78 17.48 -4.23 -32.76
N LYS A 79 17.37 -2.94 -33.06
CA LYS A 79 16.82 -2.49 -34.35
C LYS A 79 17.77 -2.88 -35.48
N ALA A 80 17.22 -3.01 -36.67
CA ALA A 80 18.03 -3.28 -37.85
C ALA A 80 19.14 -2.20 -37.99
N PRO A 81 20.40 -2.59 -38.22
CA PRO A 81 21.51 -1.66 -38.21
C PRO A 81 21.36 -0.64 -39.34
N GLN A 82 21.77 0.58 -39.02
CA GLN A 82 21.91 1.69 -39.94
C GLN A 82 23.34 1.66 -40.47
N VAL A 83 23.46 1.60 -41.79
CA VAL A 83 24.75 1.49 -42.45
C VAL A 83 24.98 2.74 -43.25
N HIS A 84 26.06 3.43 -42.92
CA HIS A 84 26.52 4.63 -43.60
C HIS A 84 27.89 4.31 -44.21
N LEU A 85 27.99 4.46 -45.53
CA LEU A 85 29.23 4.31 -46.26
C LEU A 85 29.55 5.66 -46.89
N ALA A 86 30.54 6.36 -46.33
CA ALA A 86 31.00 7.66 -46.80
C ALA A 86 32.53 7.68 -46.76
N ASP A 87 33.16 8.17 -47.83
CA ASP A 87 34.62 8.36 -47.93
C ASP A 87 35.46 7.10 -47.59
N GLY A 88 34.95 5.91 -47.92
CA GLY A 88 35.62 4.63 -47.65
C GLY A 88 35.51 4.15 -46.19
N LEU A 89 34.83 4.89 -45.32
CA LEU A 89 34.50 4.48 -43.95
C LEU A 89 33.11 3.83 -43.92
N LEU A 90 33.07 2.59 -43.42
CA LEU A 90 31.83 1.86 -43.16
C LEU A 90 31.45 2.04 -41.69
N GLN A 91 30.47 2.89 -41.42
CA GLN A 91 29.87 3.06 -40.11
C GLN A 91 28.61 2.20 -40.01
N VAL A 92 28.54 1.37 -38.98
CA VAL A 92 27.42 0.47 -38.72
C VAL A 92 26.91 0.74 -37.31
N ASP A 93 25.77 1.42 -37.23
CA ASP A 93 25.14 1.77 -35.96
C ASP A 93 23.94 0.86 -35.70
N CYS A 94 23.83 0.32 -34.49
CA CYS A 94 22.68 -0.46 -34.06
C CYS A 94 22.11 0.14 -32.78
N LEU A 95 20.85 0.60 -32.86
CA LEU A 95 20.12 1.12 -31.72
C LEU A 95 19.40 -0.03 -31.02
N CYS A 96 19.74 -0.26 -29.77
CA CYS A 96 19.06 -1.23 -28.90
C CYS A 96 18.11 -0.50 -27.95
N ASP A 97 16.90 -1.01 -27.81
CA ASP A 97 15.96 -0.48 -26.82
C ASP A 97 16.51 -0.67 -25.39
N SER A 98 16.28 0.32 -24.53
CA SER A 98 16.83 0.30 -23.19
C SER A 98 16.20 -0.81 -22.35
N ALA A 99 17.03 -1.69 -21.79
CA ALA A 99 16.58 -2.70 -20.82
C ALA A 99 15.99 -2.06 -19.56
N SER A 100 16.33 -0.80 -19.28
CA SER A 100 15.92 -0.04 -18.11
C SER A 100 14.39 0.05 -17.94
N ILE A 101 13.63 0.24 -19.02
CA ILE A 101 12.17 0.39 -18.97
C ILE A 101 11.51 -0.91 -18.50
N TYR A 102 11.96 -2.06 -19.05
CA TYR A 102 11.45 -3.37 -18.66
C TYR A 102 11.76 -3.70 -17.19
N LEU A 103 12.99 -3.40 -16.77
CA LEU A 103 13.43 -3.61 -15.38
C LEU A 103 12.60 -2.77 -14.41
N ASN A 104 12.42 -1.48 -14.71
CA ASN A 104 11.62 -0.57 -13.90
C ASN A 104 10.15 -1.01 -13.79
N TRP A 105 9.54 -1.46 -14.89
CA TRP A 105 8.16 -1.94 -14.87
C TRP A 105 8.00 -3.20 -14.01
N LYS A 106 8.93 -4.15 -14.14
CA LYS A 106 8.94 -5.38 -13.35
C LYS A 106 9.10 -5.09 -11.85
N GLU A 107 9.99 -4.16 -11.51
CA GLU A 107 10.19 -3.73 -10.12
C GLU A 107 8.93 -3.10 -9.53
N LYS A 108 8.28 -2.19 -10.25
CA LYS A 108 7.00 -1.60 -9.83
C LYS A 108 5.92 -2.66 -9.59
N HIS A 109 5.73 -3.58 -10.54
CA HIS A 109 4.72 -4.63 -10.41
C HIS A 109 4.98 -5.56 -9.21
N ILE A 110 6.25 -5.87 -8.90
CA ILE A 110 6.59 -6.68 -7.72
C ILE A 110 6.32 -5.89 -6.44
N THR A 111 6.68 -4.61 -6.39
CA THR A 111 6.39 -3.74 -5.25
C THR A 111 4.89 -3.62 -4.99
N ASP A 112 4.08 -3.49 -6.04
CA ASP A 112 2.61 -3.43 -5.93
C ASP A 112 2.03 -4.72 -5.33
N MET A 113 2.57 -5.89 -5.71
CA MET A 113 2.16 -7.17 -5.11
C MET A 113 2.59 -7.31 -3.64
N LEU A 114 3.68 -6.67 -3.22
CA LEU A 114 4.18 -6.69 -1.84
C LEU A 114 3.46 -5.68 -0.94
N GLN A 115 2.86 -4.64 -1.51
CA GLN A 115 2.04 -3.65 -0.79
C GLN A 115 0.68 -4.25 -0.42
N GLU A 116 0.67 -5.28 0.42
CA GLU A 116 -0.54 -5.68 1.12
C GLU A 116 -0.87 -4.60 2.17
N THR A 117 -2.04 -3.99 2.02
CA THR A 117 -2.52 -2.92 2.90
C THR A 117 -2.69 -3.47 4.32
N ILE A 118 -1.76 -3.16 5.22
CA ILE A 118 -1.89 -3.48 6.63
C ILE A 118 -3.00 -2.60 7.23
N TYR A 119 -4.14 -3.19 7.54
CA TYR A 119 -5.22 -2.51 8.26
C TYR A 119 -4.82 -2.38 9.73
N VAL A 120 -4.28 -1.23 10.12
CA VAL A 120 -4.07 -0.92 11.54
C VAL A 120 -5.43 -0.55 12.13
N PRO A 121 -5.95 -1.30 13.12
CA PRO A 121 -7.19 -0.92 13.79
C PRO A 121 -6.93 0.40 14.55
N THR A 122 -7.41 1.50 13.98
CA THR A 122 -7.32 2.81 14.62
C THR A 122 -8.44 2.89 15.67
N GLU A 123 -8.07 3.02 16.94
CA GLU A 123 -9.02 3.25 18.02
C GLU A 123 -9.75 4.58 17.79
N LYS A 124 -11.07 4.51 17.60
CA LYS A 124 -11.89 5.71 17.36
C LYS A 124 -11.96 6.53 18.67
N PRO A 125 -11.70 7.84 18.65
CA PRO A 125 -11.89 8.67 19.84
C PRO A 125 -13.36 8.67 20.26
N LEU A 126 -13.62 8.69 21.58
CA LEU A 126 -14.98 8.74 22.12
C LEU A 126 -15.70 9.98 21.60
N SER A 127 -16.95 9.81 21.16
CA SER A 127 -17.78 10.96 20.77
C SER A 127 -18.07 11.83 21.98
N SER A 128 -18.11 13.15 21.80
CA SER A 128 -18.46 14.11 22.87
C SER A 128 -19.77 13.75 23.57
N TRP A 129 -20.75 13.18 22.83
CA TRP A 129 -22.01 12.71 23.42
C TRP A 129 -21.82 11.51 24.37
N GLN A 130 -20.98 10.55 23.99
CA GLN A 130 -20.65 9.39 24.82
C GLN A 130 -19.89 9.84 26.07
N GLN A 131 -18.99 10.81 25.93
CA GLN A 131 -18.26 11.41 27.05
C GLN A 131 -19.23 12.05 28.06
N THR A 132 -20.20 12.82 27.59
CA THR A 132 -21.23 13.44 28.44
C THR A 132 -22.09 12.41 29.16
N GLN A 133 -22.50 11.34 28.47
CA GLN A 133 -23.30 10.27 29.07
C GLN A 133 -22.54 9.53 30.19
N ILE A 134 -21.24 9.26 30.00
CA ILE A 134 -20.37 8.65 31.02
C ILE A 134 -20.28 9.58 32.24
N TRP A 135 -20.11 10.89 32.01
CA TRP A 135 -19.99 11.88 33.08
C TRP A 135 -21.28 11.98 33.91
N LEU A 136 -22.43 11.99 33.24
CA LEU A 136 -23.74 12.04 33.88
C LEU A 136 -24.02 10.77 34.70
N GLY A 137 -23.66 9.59 34.19
CA GLY A 137 -23.76 8.32 34.93
C GLY A 137 -22.88 8.29 36.19
N ARG A 138 -21.66 8.83 36.12
CA ARG A 138 -20.76 8.93 37.29
C ARG A 138 -21.34 9.85 38.37
N SER A 139 -21.92 10.98 37.98
CA SER A 139 -22.57 11.91 38.91
C SER A 139 -23.75 11.25 39.64
N LEU A 140 -24.58 10.50 38.90
CA LEU A 140 -25.73 9.79 39.48
C LEU A 140 -25.30 8.70 40.47
N MET A 141 -24.25 7.92 40.15
CA MET A 141 -23.72 6.92 41.08
C MET A 141 -23.18 7.56 42.37
N MET A 142 -22.49 8.70 42.28
CA MET A 142 -21.99 9.40 43.47
C MET A 142 -23.14 9.88 44.37
N LEU A 143 -24.21 10.43 43.79
CA LEU A 143 -25.37 10.88 44.56
C LEU A 143 -26.09 9.73 45.28
N MET A 144 -26.34 8.63 44.57
CA MET A 144 -27.00 7.45 45.16
C MET A 144 -26.13 6.78 46.23
N GLY A 145 -24.81 6.69 46.00
CA GLY A 145 -23.86 6.18 46.99
C GLY A 145 -23.81 7.06 48.24
N GLY A 146 -23.77 8.39 48.08
CA GLY A 146 -23.78 9.34 49.19
C GLY A 146 -25.05 9.25 50.03
N LEU A 147 -26.22 9.21 49.38
CA LEU A 147 -27.50 9.01 50.07
C LEU A 147 -27.56 7.69 50.85
N PHE A 148 -27.05 6.61 50.27
CA PHE A 148 -26.99 5.31 50.95
C PHE A 148 -26.13 5.37 52.22
N VAL A 149 -24.96 6.01 52.16
CA VAL A 149 -24.08 6.18 53.33
C VAL A 149 -24.76 7.03 54.41
N ILE A 150 -25.42 8.12 54.04
CA ILE A 150 -26.13 8.98 54.99
C ILE A 150 -27.27 8.21 55.69
N LEU A 151 -28.04 7.42 54.94
CA LEU A 151 -29.11 6.59 55.50
C LEU A 151 -28.57 5.45 56.38
N ALA A 152 -27.43 4.85 56.01
CA ALA A 152 -26.77 3.84 56.84
C ALA A 152 -26.27 4.43 58.16
N LEU A 153 -25.67 5.62 58.12
CA LEU A 153 -25.21 6.34 59.32
C LEU A 153 -26.36 6.83 60.19
N SER A 154 -27.46 7.32 59.60
CA SER A 154 -28.63 7.74 60.38
C SER A 154 -29.33 6.55 61.05
N ASN A 155 -29.39 5.41 60.38
CA ASN A 155 -29.95 4.18 60.94
C ASN A 155 -29.03 3.54 61.99
N TYR A 156 -27.70 3.67 61.85
CA TYR A 156 -26.74 3.27 62.89
C TYR A 156 -26.81 4.16 64.13
N ARG A 157 -27.04 5.47 63.95
CA ARG A 157 -27.17 6.42 65.07
C ARG A 157 -28.51 6.36 65.79
N ASN A 158 -29.56 5.86 65.15
CA ASN A 158 -30.91 5.73 65.72
C ASN A 158 -31.18 4.35 66.35
N ARG A 159 -30.13 3.55 66.55
CA ARG A 159 -30.17 2.20 67.12
C ARG A 159 -29.22 2.15 68.32
#